data_AF-A0A434S024-F1
#
_entry.id   AF-A0A434S024-F1
#
_cell.length_a   1.000
_cell.length_b   1.000
_cell.length_c   1.000
_cell.angle_alpha   90.00
_cell.angle_beta   90.00
_cell.angle_gamma   90.00
#
_symmetry.space_group_name_H-M   'P 1'
#
loop_
_entity.id
_entity.type
_entity.pdbx_description
1 polymer ?
#
loop_
_entity_poly.entity_id
_entity_poly.type
_entity_poly.pdbx_seq_one_letter_code
_entity_poly.pdbx_strand_id
1 'polypeptide(L)' 'MAQSSSPISAVAERYASSLFELALQENSVAQVEADLNDFEAMLNGSADLARLINSPVFSSDDHAKAIGAAIEHRLEIV' A
#
# COMPACT_ATOMS: atom_id res chain seq x y z
N MET A 1 -13.67 -27.22 5.56
CA MET A 1 -13.47 -25.85 5.04
C MET A 1 -11.97 -25.59 5.06
N ALA A 2 -11.32 -25.47 3.90
CA ALA A 2 -9.87 -25.24 3.85
C ALA A 2 -9.59 -23.77 4.21
N GLN A 3 -9.02 -23.53 5.38
CA GLN A 3 -8.44 -22.23 5.73
C GLN A 3 -7.11 -22.12 4.98
N SER A 4 -7.15 -21.59 3.76
CA SER A 4 -5.96 -21.12 3.06
C SER A 4 -5.50 -19.80 3.69
N SER A 5 -5.04 -19.85 4.95
CA SER A 5 -4.32 -18.72 5.53
C SER A 5 -2.93 -18.73 4.91
N SER A 6 -2.82 -18.10 3.73
CA SER A 6 -1.53 -17.86 3.09
C SER A 6 -0.67 -17.05 4.07
N PRO A 7 0.61 -17.38 4.31
CA PRO A 7 1.49 -16.62 5.21
C PRO A 7 1.54 -15.12 4.89
N ILE A 8 1.24 -14.73 3.65
CA ILE A 8 1.09 -13.35 3.20
C ILE A 8 -0.02 -12.62 3.96
N SER A 9 -1.14 -13.30 4.25
CA SER A 9 -2.30 -12.73 4.94
C SER A 9 -2.00 -12.38 6.40
N ALA A 10 -1.21 -13.22 7.10
CA ALA A 10 -0.87 -12.98 8.51
C ALA A 10 0.09 -11.78 8.68
N VAL A 11 1.03 -11.61 7.75
CA VAL A 11 1.94 -10.46 7.73
C VAL A 11 1.19 -9.18 7.42
N ALA A 12 0.29 -9.20 6.44
CA ALA A 12 -0.56 -8.07 6.09
C ALA A 12 -1.44 -7.62 7.27
N GLU A 13 -2.10 -8.56 7.96
CA GLU A 13 -2.93 -8.27 9.12
C GLU A 13 -2.14 -7.60 10.25
N ARG A 14 -0.92 -8.09 10.54
CA ARG A 14 -0.07 -7.48 11.57
C ARG A 14 0.28 -6.02 11.25
N TYR A 15 0.65 -5.73 10.01
CA TYR A 15 0.98 -4.36 9.62
C TYR A 15 -0.24 -3.44 9.59
N ALA A 16 -1.40 -3.93 9.13
CA ALA A 16 -2.64 -3.17 9.14
C ALA A 16 -3.06 -2.80 10.58
N SER A 17 -2.99 -3.76 11.51
CA SER A 17 -3.29 -3.52 12.93
C SER A 17 -2.33 -2.50 13.55
N SER A 18 -1.02 -2.62 13.32
CA SER A 18 -0.05 -1.65 13.85
C SER A 18 -0.23 -0.24 13.28
N LEU A 19 -0.55 -0.13 11.98
CA LEU A 19 -0.84 1.17 11.37
C LEU A 19 -2.10 1.80 11.96
N PHE A 20 -3.16 1.02 12.11
CA PHE A 20 -4.42 1.49 12.70
C PHE A 20 -4.25 1.91 14.16
N GLU A 21 -3.52 1.13 14.97
CA GLU A 21 -3.23 1.48 16.36
C GLU A 21 -2.47 2.79 16.47
N LEU A 22 -1.44 3.00 15.62
CA LEU A 22 -0.69 4.25 15.57
C LEU A 22 -1.58 5.42 15.14
N ALA A 23 -2.40 5.24 14.10
CA ALA A 23 -3.32 6.26 13.63
C ALA A 23 -4.36 6.64 14.69
N LEU A 24 -4.82 5.67 15.48
CA LEU A 24 -5.74 5.89 16.59
C LEU A 24 -5.07 6.70 17.72
N GLN A 25 -3.83 6.36 18.07
CA GLN A 25 -3.04 7.08 19.07
C GLN A 25 -2.79 8.53 18.67
N GLU A 26 -2.51 8.78 17.40
CA GLU A 26 -2.23 10.11 16.84
C GLU A 26 -3.50 10.88 16.43
N ASN A 27 -4.70 10.30 16.63
CA ASN A 27 -5.99 10.85 16.19
C ASN A 27 -6.06 11.16 14.68
N SER A 28 -5.33 10.40 13.86
CA SER A 28 -5.17 10.61 12.42
C SER A 28 -5.89 9.55 11.56
N VAL A 29 -6.77 8.74 12.15
CA VAL A 29 -7.48 7.64 11.46
C VAL A 29 -8.14 8.07 10.15
N ALA A 30 -8.85 9.20 10.14
CA ALA A 30 -9.52 9.68 8.93
C ALA A 30 -8.54 10.09 7.82
N GLN A 31 -7.38 10.63 8.19
CA GLN A 31 -6.33 10.97 7.23
C GLN A 31 -5.72 9.69 6.65
N VAL A 32 -5.36 8.73 7.50
CA VAL A 32 -4.79 7.45 7.06
C VAL A 32 -5.76 6.68 6.17
N GLU A 33 -7.07 6.70 6.47
CA GLU A 33 -8.09 6.12 5.60
C GLU A 33 -8.13 6.80 4.22
N ALA A 34 -8.10 8.13 4.18
CA ALA A 34 -8.05 8.88 2.92
C ALA A 34 -6.78 8.55 2.11
N ASP A 35 -5.61 8.54 2.76
CA ASP A 35 -4.33 8.21 2.13
C ASP A 35 -4.32 6.79 1.55
N LEU A 36 -4.92 5.81 2.24
CA LEU A 36 -5.05 4.44 1.76
C LEU A 36 -6.02 4.33 0.57
N ASN A 37 -7.14 5.05 0.59
CA ASN A 37 -8.07 5.10 -0.54
C ASN A 37 -7.43 5.72 -1.78
N ASP A 38 -6.66 6.79 -1.59
CA ASP A 38 -5.92 7.44 -2.67
C ASP A 38 -4.85 6.51 -3.26
N PHE A 39 -4.14 5.78 -2.39
CA PHE A 39 -3.17 4.78 -2.82
C PHE A 39 -3.84 3.65 -3.61
N GLU A 40 -4.99 3.15 -3.17
CA GLU A 40 -5.78 2.15 -3.91
C GLU A 40 -6.20 2.68 -5.29
N ALA A 41 -6.68 3.92 -5.36
CA ALA A 41 -7.04 4.56 -6.62
C ALA A 41 -5.84 4.70 -7.57
N MET A 42 -4.64 4.99 -7.05
CA MET A 42 -3.41 5.00 -7.84
C MET A 42 -3.05 3.62 -8.40
N LEU A 43 -3.17 2.57 -7.58
CA LEU A 43 -2.93 1.19 -8.01
C LEU A 43 -3.91 0.78 -9.11
N ASN A 44 -5.19 1.08 -8.93
CA ASN A 44 -6.23 0.75 -9.91
C ASN A 44 -6.15 1.61 -11.18
N GLY A 45 -5.62 2.83 -11.08
CA GLY A 45 -5.43 3.75 -12.20
C GLY A 45 -4.16 3.49 -13.02
N SER A 46 -3.22 2.68 -12.54
CA SER A 46 -1.94 2.41 -13.20
C SER A 46 -1.68 0.93 -13.39
N ALA A 47 -1.88 0.45 -14.64
CA ALA A 47 -1.59 -0.93 -15.02
C ALA A 47 -0.11 -1.30 -14.83
N ASP A 48 0.80 -0.32 -15.04
CA ASP A 48 2.24 -0.51 -14.82
C ASP A 48 2.59 -0.67 -13.34
N LEU A 49 1.97 0.12 -12.45
CA LEU A 49 2.21 0.00 -11.01
C LEU A 49 1.66 -1.33 -10.47
N ALA A 50 0.47 -1.74 -10.91
CA ALA A 50 -0.09 -3.05 -10.59
C ALA A 50 0.81 -4.19 -11.08
N ARG A 51 1.38 -4.07 -12.30
CA ARG A 51 2.33 -5.07 -12.86
C ARG A 51 3.62 -5.14 -12.07
N LEU A 52 4.15 -3.99 -11.65
CA LEU A 52 5.36 -3.92 -10.85
C LEU A 52 5.19 -4.73 -9.54
N ILE A 53 4.14 -4.43 -8.77
CA ILE A 53 3.90 -5.04 -7.45
C ILE A 53 3.69 -6.56 -7.53
N ASN A 54 3.07 -7.04 -8.60
CA ASN A 54 2.80 -8.47 -8.78
C ASN A 54 3.93 -9.22 -9.48
N SER A 55 4.97 -8.53 -9.96
CA SER A 55 6.05 -9.15 -10.73
C SER A 55 7.20 -9.56 -9.82
N PRO A 56 7.59 -10.86 -9.79
CA PRO A 56 8.72 -11.34 -9.00
C PRO A 56 10.08 -10.97 -9.60
N VAL A 57 10.10 -10.26 -10.74
CA VAL A 57 11.32 -9.91 -11.48
C VAL A 57 11.96 -8.64 -10.93
N PHE A 58 11.18 -7.76 -10.30
CA PHE A 58 11.68 -6.50 -9.75
C PHE A 58 12.18 -6.71 -8.32
N SER A 59 13.25 -5.99 -7.96
CA SER A 59 13.77 -6.03 -6.61
C SER A 59 12.91 -5.20 -5.66
N SER A 60 13.04 -5.44 -4.35
CA SER A 60 12.37 -4.62 -3.34
C SER A 60 12.78 -3.13 -3.41
N ASP A 61 13.99 -2.83 -3.89
CA ASP A 61 14.47 -1.45 -4.09
C ASP A 61 13.77 -0.78 -5.28
N ASP A 62 13.55 -1.53 -6.37
CA ASP A 62 12.77 -1.05 -7.52
C ASP A 62 11.32 -0.78 -7.12
N HIS A 63 10.73 -1.65 -6.29
CA HIS A 63 9.39 -1.44 -5.73
C HIS A 63 9.32 -0.16 -4.90
N ALA A 64 10.29 0.07 -4.00
CA ALA A 64 10.32 1.26 -3.16
C ALA A 64 10.45 2.54 -3.99
N LYS A 65 11.34 2.55 -4.99
CA LYS A 65 11.53 3.70 -5.89
C LYS A 65 10.28 4.03 -6.70
N ALA A 66 9.63 3.01 -7.28
CA ALA A 66 8.46 3.23 -8.10
C ALA A 66 7.24 3.66 -7.29
N ILE A 67 7.03 3.10 -6.09
CA ILE A 67 5.98 3.56 -5.17
C ILE A 67 6.25 5.01 -4.75
N GLY A 68 7.49 5.34 -4.39
CA GLY A 68 7.89 6.72 -4.06
C GLY A 68 7.62 7.69 -5.20
N ALA A 69 8.05 7.35 -6.43
CA ALA A 69 7.81 8.17 -7.61
C ALA A 69 6.31 8.33 -7.93
N ALA A 70 5.51 7.29 -7.74
CA ALA A 70 4.06 7.36 -7.96
C ALA A 70 3.38 8.34 -6.98
N ILE A 71 3.81 8.34 -5.71
CA ILE A 71 3.29 9.24 -4.69
C ILE A 71 3.76 10.68 -4.96
N GLU A 72 5.03 10.87 -5.30
CA GLU A 72 5.61 12.19 -5.59
C GLU A 72 4.95 12.86 -6.81
N HIS A 73 4.74 12.12 -7.90
CA HIS A 73 4.08 12.64 -9.10
C HIS A 73 2.63 13.09 -8.84
N ARG A 74 1.99 12.63 -7.75
CA ARG A 74 0.67 13.13 -7.34
C ARG A 74 0.75 14.47 -6.62
N LEU A 75 1.80 14.73 -5.83
CA LEU A 75 2.02 16.01 -5.16
C LEU A 75 2.24 17.16 -6.14
N GLU A 76 2.64 16.87 -7.39
CA GLU A 76 2.83 17.88 -8.45
C GLU A 76 1.54 18.26 -9.19
N ILE A 77 0.44 17.51 -8.99
CA ILE A 77 -0.84 17.71 -9.72
C ILE A 77 -1.88 18.50 -8.89
N VAL A 78 -1.59 18.80 -7.62
CA VAL A 78 -2.41 19.63 -6.71
C VAL A 78 -1.76 20.97 -6.42
#